data_AF-A0A9W9F7S1-F1
#
_entry.id   AF-A0A9W9F7S1-F1
#
_cell.length_a   1.000
_cell.length_b   1.000
_cell.length_c   1.000
_cell.angle_alpha   90.00
_cell.angle_beta   90.00
_cell.angle_gamma   90.00
#
_symmetry.space_group_name_H-M   'P 1'
#
loop_
_entity.id
_entity.type
_entity.pdbx_description
1 polymer ?
#
loop_
_entity_poly.entity_id
_entity_poly.type
_entity_poly.pdbx_seq_one_letter_code
_entity_poly.pdbx_strand_id
1 'polypeptide(L)'
;MFHSLRLSTRAPLRSMRMVRWNSTASPTTPPLMATLRTDLKTAMRAKDTSRLNVLRAVISEFNNSQKTASPIQTDIQLLSLLRKRASAARDAAKEFAEAERPDLKEKEEAQVAVLEEYASQVKTLAVEEVETIIANEITAIKEAGKKLDVGQVLKSLFAPGGALDGKPADRKEVAGLVKKAVSA
;
A
#
# COMPACT_ATOMS: atom_id res chain seq x y z
N MET A 1 -32.99 -1.59 79.52
CA MET A 1 -31.63 -2.03 79.15
C MET A 1 -31.52 -2.04 77.63
N PHE A 2 -30.71 -1.12 77.11
CA PHE A 2 -29.71 -1.36 76.06
C PHE A 2 -30.10 -1.66 74.58
N HIS A 3 -29.53 -0.79 73.74
CA HIS A 3 -29.05 -0.96 72.36
C HIS A 3 -29.96 -0.61 71.16
N SER A 4 -29.78 0.64 70.72
CA SER A 4 -29.33 1.05 69.37
C SER A 4 -29.92 0.35 68.14
N LEU A 5 -30.34 1.16 67.16
CA LEU A 5 -29.57 1.38 65.91
C LEU A 5 -30.32 2.39 65.03
N ARG A 6 -29.66 3.52 64.75
CA ARG A 6 -30.12 4.52 63.78
C ARG A 6 -30.07 3.87 62.39
N LEU A 7 -31.19 3.87 61.67
CA LEU A 7 -31.21 3.47 60.26
C LEU A 7 -30.44 4.51 59.44
N SER A 8 -29.20 4.17 59.10
CA SER A 8 -28.38 4.88 58.12
C SER A 8 -28.90 4.55 56.73
N THR A 9 -29.45 5.56 56.06
CA THR A 9 -29.90 5.49 54.66
C THR A 9 -28.69 5.34 53.74
N ARG A 10 -28.34 4.09 53.39
CA ARG A 10 -27.36 3.82 52.33
C ARG A 10 -27.93 4.27 50.99
N ALA A 11 -27.50 5.45 50.52
CA ALA A 11 -27.72 5.87 49.14
C ALA A 11 -27.01 4.88 48.18
N PRO A 12 -27.65 4.43 47.08
CA PRO A 12 -26.99 3.58 46.12
C PRO A 12 -26.01 4.44 45.32
N LEU A 13 -24.70 4.17 45.46
CA LEU A 13 -23.70 4.62 44.50
C LEU A 13 -24.00 3.94 43.16
N ARG A 14 -24.83 4.57 42.35
CA ARG A 14 -25.07 4.20 40.95
C ARG A 14 -23.72 4.36 40.24
N SER A 15 -22.99 3.26 40.04
CA SER A 15 -21.76 3.29 39.25
C SER A 15 -22.14 3.78 37.86
N MET A 16 -21.89 5.05 37.59
CA MET A 16 -22.05 5.63 36.27
C MET A 16 -20.99 4.94 35.42
N ARG A 17 -21.36 3.86 34.72
CA ARG A 17 -20.56 3.29 33.64
C ARG A 17 -20.37 4.42 32.65
N MET A 18 -19.24 5.13 32.75
CA MET A 18 -18.83 6.05 31.70
C MET A 18 -18.78 5.22 30.42
N VAL A 19 -19.62 5.59 29.46
CA VAL A 19 -19.48 5.13 28.08
C VAL A 19 -18.10 5.59 27.66
N ARG A 20 -17.15 4.66 27.61
CA ARG A 20 -15.82 4.94 27.08
C ARG A 20 -16.04 5.19 25.59
N TRP A 21 -16.07 6.45 25.19
CA TRP A 21 -16.03 6.85 23.80
C TRP A 21 -14.70 6.36 23.24
N ASN A 22 -14.68 5.18 22.60
CA ASN A 22 -13.55 4.80 21.80
C ASN A 22 -13.82 5.26 20.38
N SER A 23 -13.40 6.49 20.07
CA SER A 23 -13.20 6.91 18.69
C SER A 23 -11.95 6.20 18.17
N THR A 24 -12.10 4.94 17.76
CA THR A 24 -11.08 4.33 16.91
C THR A 24 -11.31 4.90 15.52
N ALA A 25 -10.47 5.86 15.09
CA ALA A 25 -10.36 6.17 13.68
C ALA A 25 -10.25 4.83 12.92
N SER A 26 -11.18 4.57 12.01
CA SER A 26 -11.13 3.32 11.24
C SER A 26 -9.83 3.32 10.44
N PRO A 27 -9.04 2.23 10.43
CA PRO A 27 -7.82 2.18 9.64
C PRO A 27 -8.19 2.45 8.17
N THR A 28 -7.60 3.49 7.59
CA THR A 28 -7.78 3.84 6.19
C THR A 28 -7.40 2.64 5.34
N THR A 29 -8.42 1.95 4.82
CA THR A 29 -8.23 0.82 3.92
C THR A 29 -8.13 1.39 2.50
N PRO A 30 -7.05 1.08 1.75
CA PRO A 30 -6.95 1.51 0.36
C PRO A 30 -8.16 1.01 -0.45
N PRO A 31 -8.76 1.81 -1.35
CA PRO A 31 -9.92 1.36 -2.11
C PRO A 31 -9.65 0.09 -2.92
N LEU A 32 -8.44 -0.09 -3.45
CA LEU A 32 -8.03 -1.35 -4.11
C LEU A 32 -8.05 -2.55 -3.15
N MET A 33 -7.79 -2.35 -1.86
CA MET A 33 -7.87 -3.44 -0.89
C MET A 33 -9.33 -3.89 -0.65
N ALA A 34 -10.30 -3.00 -0.83
CA ALA A 34 -11.71 -3.38 -0.78
C ALA A 34 -12.08 -4.29 -1.96
N THR A 35 -11.62 -3.97 -3.18
CA THR A 35 -11.87 -4.80 -4.38
C THR A 35 -11.18 -6.16 -4.28
N LEU A 36 -9.93 -6.23 -3.80
CA LEU A 36 -9.25 -7.50 -3.57
C LEU A 36 -10.01 -8.42 -2.59
N ARG A 37 -10.63 -7.84 -1.55
CA ARG A 37 -11.45 -8.60 -0.57
C ARG A 37 -12.78 -9.06 -1.16
N THR A 38 -13.42 -8.27 -2.02
CA THR A 38 -14.63 -8.72 -2.72
C THR A 38 -14.28 -9.84 -3.69
N ASP A 39 -13.20 -9.67 -4.43
CA ASP A 39 -12.78 -10.62 -5.45
C ASP A 39 -12.31 -11.93 -4.85
N LEU A 40 -11.70 -11.91 -3.66
CA LEU A 40 -11.37 -13.12 -2.93
C LEU A 40 -12.62 -14.00 -2.71
N LYS A 41 -13.75 -13.39 -2.34
CA LYS A 41 -15.02 -14.11 -2.17
C LYS A 41 -15.55 -14.65 -3.50
N THR A 42 -15.40 -13.88 -4.58
CA THR A 42 -15.80 -14.34 -5.92
C THR A 42 -14.95 -15.53 -6.40
N ALA A 43 -13.62 -15.48 -6.22
CA ALA A 43 -12.70 -16.55 -6.56
C ALA A 43 -12.98 -17.83 -5.76
N MET A 44 -13.32 -17.69 -4.47
CA MET A 44 -13.76 -18.82 -3.64
C MET A 44 -15.03 -19.50 -4.17
N ARG A 45 -16.01 -18.72 -4.66
CA ARG A 45 -17.26 -19.26 -5.24
C ARG A 45 -17.01 -19.90 -6.60
N ALA A 46 -16.17 -19.28 -7.42
CA ALA A 46 -15.79 -19.77 -8.74
C ALA A 46 -14.84 -20.98 -8.70
N LYS A 47 -14.27 -21.31 -7.53
CA LYS A 47 -13.24 -22.34 -7.35
C LYS A 47 -11.99 -22.12 -8.21
N ASP A 48 -11.69 -20.87 -8.55
CA ASP A 48 -10.47 -20.48 -9.24
C ASP A 48 -9.31 -20.49 -8.24
N THR A 49 -8.59 -21.61 -8.18
CA THR A 49 -7.50 -21.83 -7.23
C THR A 49 -6.29 -20.93 -7.50
N SER A 50 -6.02 -20.61 -8.76
CA SER A 50 -4.89 -19.76 -9.17
C SER A 50 -5.09 -18.33 -8.65
N ARG A 51 -6.21 -17.69 -9.01
CA ARG A 51 -6.54 -16.33 -8.57
C ARG A 51 -6.68 -16.24 -7.05
N LEU A 52 -7.31 -17.25 -6.44
CA LEU A 52 -7.50 -17.31 -4.99
C LEU A 52 -6.18 -17.34 -4.22
N ASN A 53 -5.17 -18.09 -4.71
CA ASN A 53 -3.86 -18.16 -4.04
C ASN A 53 -3.15 -16.80 -4.10
N VAL A 54 -3.17 -16.15 -5.27
CA VAL A 54 -2.60 -14.81 -5.46
C VAL A 54 -3.27 -13.80 -4.51
N LEU A 55 -4.60 -13.76 -4.50
CA LEU A 55 -5.37 -12.83 -3.67
C LEU A 55 -5.09 -13.01 -2.18
N ARG A 56 -5.05 -14.25 -1.69
CA ARG A 56 -4.73 -14.53 -0.29
C ARG A 56 -3.33 -14.08 0.08
N ALA A 57 -2.37 -14.30 -0.80
CA ALA A 57 -1.00 -13.95 -0.53
C ALA A 57 -0.81 -12.42 -0.51
N VAL A 58 -1.41 -11.68 -1.45
CA VAL A 58 -1.43 -10.21 -1.44
C VAL A 58 -2.08 -9.66 -0.17
N ILE A 59 -3.24 -10.21 0.23
CA ILE A 59 -3.93 -9.79 1.45
C ILE A 59 -3.08 -10.08 2.71
N SER A 60 -2.38 -11.22 2.74
CA SER A 60 -1.47 -11.58 3.83
C SER A 60 -0.31 -10.59 3.93
N GLU A 61 0.34 -10.26 2.82
CA GLU A 61 1.43 -9.29 2.79
C GLU A 61 0.97 -7.88 3.19
N PHE A 62 -0.22 -7.47 2.73
CA PHE A 62 -0.84 -6.22 3.20
C PHE A 62 -1.03 -6.24 4.72
N ASN A 63 -1.63 -7.30 5.27
CA ASN A 63 -1.84 -7.42 6.72
C ASN A 63 -0.53 -7.47 7.51
N ASN A 64 0.51 -8.09 6.94
CA ASN A 64 1.84 -8.11 7.54
C ASN A 64 2.47 -6.71 7.53
N SER A 65 2.29 -5.93 6.46
CA SER A 65 2.78 -4.55 6.39
C SER A 65 2.18 -3.66 7.48
N GLN A 66 0.92 -3.90 7.89
CA GLN A 66 0.26 -3.14 8.96
C GLN A 66 0.92 -3.31 10.32
N LYS A 67 1.73 -4.37 10.51
CA LYS A 67 2.45 -4.65 11.76
C LYS A 67 3.87 -4.06 11.76
N THR A 68 4.29 -3.42 10.68
CA THR A 68 5.62 -2.84 10.52
C THR A 68 5.62 -1.34 10.82
N ALA A 69 6.81 -0.74 10.95
CA ALA A 69 6.95 0.70 11.16
C ALA A 69 6.50 1.56 9.96
N SER A 70 6.29 0.96 8.79
CA SER A 70 5.88 1.64 7.56
C SER A 70 4.71 0.91 6.91
N PRO A 71 3.48 1.05 7.45
CA PRO A 71 2.30 0.35 6.96
C PRO A 71 1.86 0.87 5.58
N ILE A 72 1.26 -0.01 4.79
CA ILE A 72 0.64 0.34 3.51
C ILE A 72 -0.68 1.06 3.80
N GLN A 73 -0.80 2.32 3.39
CA GLN A 73 -1.99 3.15 3.62
C GLN A 73 -2.67 3.59 2.31
N THR A 74 -1.91 3.65 1.22
CA THR A 74 -2.39 4.17 -0.07
C THR A 74 -2.38 3.10 -1.16
N ASP A 75 -3.21 3.29 -2.19
CA ASP A 75 -3.25 2.39 -3.35
C ASP A 75 -1.92 2.32 -4.08
N ILE A 76 -1.11 3.38 -4.04
CA ILE A 76 0.23 3.41 -4.66
C ILE A 76 1.22 2.53 -3.91
N GLN A 77 1.16 2.52 -2.58
CA GLN A 77 1.99 1.62 -1.80
C GLN A 77 1.57 0.16 -2.02
N LEU A 78 0.26 -0.09 -2.18
CA LEU A 78 -0.26 -1.40 -2.54
C LEU A 78 0.15 -1.80 -3.98
N LEU A 79 0.11 -0.87 -4.94
CA LEU A 79 0.59 -1.08 -6.30
C LEU A 79 2.07 -1.46 -6.32
N SER A 80 2.89 -0.79 -5.52
CA SER A 80 4.32 -1.10 -5.39
C SER A 80 4.54 -2.53 -4.90
N LEU A 81 3.72 -2.99 -3.93
CA LEU A 81 3.70 -4.38 -3.47
C LEU A 81 3.29 -5.35 -4.60
N LEU A 82 2.21 -5.05 -5.33
CA LEU A 82 1.76 -5.87 -6.46
C LEU A 82 2.85 -6.02 -7.54
N ARG A 83 3.50 -4.91 -7.90
CA ARG A 83 4.60 -4.89 -8.87
C ARG A 83 5.81 -5.68 -8.39
N LYS A 84 6.18 -5.57 -7.12
CA LYS A 84 7.26 -6.37 -6.51
C LYS A 84 6.95 -7.86 -6.59
N ARG A 85 5.70 -8.23 -6.32
CA ARG A 85 5.25 -9.63 -6.41
C ARG A 85 5.26 -10.13 -7.85
N ALA A 86 4.80 -9.30 -8.79
CA ALA A 86 4.82 -9.62 -10.22
C ALA A 86 6.26 -9.77 -10.75
N SER A 87 7.22 -8.94 -10.30
CA SER A 87 8.63 -9.14 -10.68
C SER A 87 9.18 -10.45 -10.13
N ALA A 88 8.92 -10.76 -8.85
CA ALA A 88 9.39 -12.02 -8.25
C ALA A 88 8.81 -13.26 -8.96
N ALA A 89 7.53 -13.22 -9.33
CA ALA A 89 6.89 -14.31 -10.09
C ALA A 89 7.46 -14.43 -11.53
N ARG A 90 7.76 -13.31 -12.20
CA ARG A 90 8.44 -13.35 -13.52
C ARG A 90 9.84 -13.93 -13.44
N ASP A 91 10.58 -13.59 -12.38
CA ASP A 91 11.93 -14.12 -12.17
C ASP A 91 11.86 -15.63 -11.87
N ALA A 92 10.94 -16.06 -11.01
CA ALA A 92 10.68 -17.48 -10.77
C ALA A 92 10.24 -18.24 -12.03
N ALA A 93 9.39 -17.63 -12.88
CA ALA A 93 8.98 -18.24 -14.15
C ALA A 93 10.18 -18.48 -15.08
N LYS A 94 11.17 -17.58 -15.11
CA LYS A 94 12.41 -17.77 -15.87
C LYS A 94 13.26 -18.89 -15.29
N GLU A 95 13.43 -18.92 -13.97
CA GLU A 95 14.17 -20.00 -13.28
C GLU A 95 13.53 -21.38 -13.56
N PHE A 96 12.20 -21.49 -13.54
CA PHE A 96 11.51 -22.73 -13.89
C PHE A 96 11.60 -23.07 -15.39
N ALA A 97 11.69 -22.07 -16.26
CA ALA A 97 11.95 -22.30 -17.68
C ALA A 97 13.36 -22.86 -17.91
N GLU A 98 14.36 -22.31 -17.22
CA GLU A 98 15.75 -22.79 -17.26
C GLU A 98 15.88 -24.20 -16.68
N ALA A 99 15.07 -24.54 -15.68
CA ALA A 99 15.01 -25.87 -15.06
C ALA A 99 14.14 -26.89 -15.83
N GLU A 100 13.66 -26.56 -17.04
CA GLU A 100 12.80 -27.42 -17.86
C GLU A 100 11.51 -27.88 -17.14
N ARG A 101 10.93 -27.01 -16.30
CA ARG A 101 9.69 -27.25 -15.53
C ARG A 101 8.53 -26.39 -16.06
N PRO A 102 7.93 -26.73 -17.23
CA PRO A 102 6.86 -25.93 -17.83
C PRO A 102 5.60 -25.87 -16.95
N ASP A 103 5.34 -26.92 -16.18
CA ASP A 103 4.21 -27.00 -15.23
C ASP A 103 4.25 -25.94 -14.13
N LEU A 104 5.46 -25.55 -13.70
CA LEU A 104 5.67 -24.51 -12.69
C LEU A 104 5.74 -23.13 -13.32
N LYS A 105 6.37 -23.03 -14.50
CA LYS A 105 6.40 -21.80 -15.28
C LYS A 105 4.99 -21.27 -15.56
N GLU A 106 4.10 -22.12 -16.08
CA GLU A 106 2.72 -21.73 -16.40
C GLU A 106 1.96 -21.24 -15.17
N LYS A 107 2.22 -21.82 -13.99
CA LYS A 107 1.63 -21.36 -12.73
C LYS A 107 2.12 -19.98 -12.35
N GLU A 108 3.42 -19.70 -12.48
CA GLU A 108 3.97 -18.38 -12.20
C GLU A 108 3.49 -17.33 -13.21
N GLU A 109 3.39 -17.67 -14.50
CA GLU A 109 2.84 -16.78 -15.53
C GLU A 109 1.36 -16.45 -15.26
N ALA A 110 0.56 -17.44 -14.83
CA ALA A 110 -0.81 -17.19 -14.40
C ALA A 110 -0.89 -16.25 -13.18
N GLN A 111 0.05 -16.35 -12.23
CA GLN A 111 0.12 -15.40 -11.11
C GLN A 111 0.46 -13.99 -11.59
N VAL A 112 1.41 -13.85 -12.51
CA VAL A 112 1.79 -12.56 -13.11
C VAL A 112 0.58 -11.90 -13.77
N ALA A 113 -0.18 -12.64 -14.57
CA ALA A 113 -1.37 -12.13 -15.26
C ALA A 113 -2.41 -11.54 -14.28
N VAL A 114 -2.70 -12.26 -13.19
CA VAL A 114 -3.63 -11.77 -12.15
C VAL A 114 -3.08 -10.52 -11.46
N LEU A 115 -1.79 -10.47 -11.15
CA LEU A 115 -1.18 -9.31 -10.50
C LEU A 115 -1.16 -8.07 -11.40
N GLU A 116 -0.93 -8.25 -12.70
CA GLU A 116 -0.98 -7.18 -13.71
C GLU A 116 -2.40 -6.65 -13.90
N GLU A 117 -3.41 -7.52 -13.89
CA GLU A 117 -4.83 -7.13 -13.93
C GLU A 117 -5.13 -6.12 -12.81
N TYR A 118 -4.75 -6.42 -11.56
CA TYR A 118 -4.96 -5.51 -10.43
C TYR A 118 -4.05 -4.28 -10.46
N ALA A 119 -2.82 -4.41 -10.96
CA ALA A 119 -1.92 -3.26 -11.10
C ALA A 119 -2.48 -2.23 -12.09
N SER A 120 -3.11 -2.68 -13.18
CA SER A 120 -3.71 -1.81 -14.19
C SER A 120 -4.94 -1.03 -13.71
N GLN A 121 -5.62 -1.52 -12.66
CA GLN A 121 -6.77 -0.83 -12.05
C GLN A 121 -6.35 0.43 -11.27
N VAL A 122 -5.08 0.53 -10.88
CA VAL A 122 -4.57 1.70 -10.16
C VAL A 122 -4.27 2.80 -11.16
N LYS A 123 -5.07 3.87 -11.11
CA LYS A 123 -4.85 5.06 -11.92
C LYS A 123 -3.60 5.80 -11.43
N THR A 124 -2.46 5.54 -12.05
CA THR A 124 -1.22 6.31 -11.85
C THR A 124 -1.24 7.58 -12.71
N LEU A 125 -0.41 8.57 -12.34
CA LEU A 125 -0.11 9.67 -13.23
C LEU A 125 0.51 9.16 -14.54
N ALA A 126 0.24 9.85 -15.64
CA ALA A 126 0.88 9.54 -16.91
C ALA A 126 2.38 9.83 -16.82
N VAL A 127 3.19 9.04 -17.52
CA VAL A 127 4.66 9.18 -17.48
C VAL A 127 5.08 10.59 -17.90
N GLU A 128 4.44 11.16 -18.93
CA GLU A 128 4.70 12.53 -19.42
C GLU A 128 4.40 13.60 -18.36
N GLU A 129 3.31 13.46 -17.61
CA GLU A 129 2.97 14.38 -16.52
C GLU A 129 4.01 14.30 -15.39
N VAL A 130 4.52 13.10 -15.10
CA VAL A 130 5.58 12.92 -14.10
C VAL A 130 6.90 13.53 -14.59
N GLU A 131 7.26 13.33 -15.86
CA GLU A 131 8.47 13.90 -16.45
C GLU A 131 8.45 15.43 -16.48
N THR A 132 7.31 16.04 -16.84
CA THR A 132 7.14 17.49 -16.80
C THR A 132 7.25 18.05 -15.38
N ILE A 133 6.65 17.39 -14.39
CA ILE A 133 6.79 17.76 -12.98
C ILE A 133 8.26 17.67 -12.53
N ILE A 134 8.95 16.59 -12.89
CA ILE A 134 10.37 16.39 -12.58
C ILE A 134 11.22 17.49 -13.22
N ALA A 135 10.99 17.81 -14.50
CA ALA A 135 11.73 18.83 -15.23
C ALA A 135 11.60 20.20 -14.56
N ASN A 136 10.37 20.59 -14.19
CA ASN A 136 10.08 21.84 -13.49
C ASN A 136 10.75 21.91 -12.11
N GLU A 137 10.79 20.80 -11.38
CA GLU A 137 11.45 20.75 -10.08
C GLU A 137 12.98 20.84 -10.22
N ILE A 138 13.54 20.17 -11.24
CA ILE A 138 14.97 20.25 -11.56
C ILE A 138 15.37 21.69 -11.91
N THR A 139 14.57 22.41 -12.71
CA THR A 139 14.85 23.82 -13.04
C THR A 139 14.79 24.70 -11.79
N ALA A 140 13.78 24.53 -10.93
CA ALA A 140 13.68 25.28 -9.68
C ALA A 140 14.89 25.04 -8.74
N ILE A 141 15.39 23.80 -8.67
CA ILE A 141 16.57 23.47 -7.85
C ILE A 141 17.84 24.09 -8.45
N LYS A 142 17.98 24.10 -9.78
CA LYS A 142 19.09 24.77 -10.48
C LYS A 142 19.09 26.28 -10.23
N GLU A 143 17.91 26.92 -10.33
CA GLU A 143 17.74 28.35 -10.07
C GLU A 143 18.05 28.71 -8.61
N ALA A 144 17.75 27.83 -7.67
CA ALA A 144 18.12 27.97 -6.26
C ALA A 144 19.62 27.74 -5.97
N GLY A 145 20.44 27.44 -6.99
CA GLY A 145 21.90 27.27 -6.86
C GLY A 145 22.33 26.03 -6.08
N LYS A 146 21.44 25.04 -5.88
CA LYS A 146 21.74 23.82 -5.13
C LYS A 146 22.28 22.74 -6.05
N LYS A 147 23.10 21.83 -5.51
CA LYS A 147 23.58 20.67 -6.26
C LYS A 147 22.41 19.79 -6.67
N LEU A 148 22.43 19.36 -7.93
CA LEU A 148 21.50 18.37 -8.44
C LEU A 148 21.91 17.00 -7.95
N ASP A 149 21.17 16.51 -6.97
CA ASP A 149 21.26 15.13 -6.50
C ASP A 149 19.87 14.49 -6.60
N VAL A 150 19.81 13.24 -7.04
CA VAL A 150 18.60 12.44 -7.15
C VAL A 150 17.86 12.41 -5.80
N GLY A 151 18.61 12.25 -4.70
CA GLY A 151 18.04 12.24 -3.36
C GLY A 151 17.38 13.56 -2.98
N GLN A 152 17.96 14.68 -3.41
CA GLN A 152 17.42 16.02 -3.14
C GLN A 152 16.17 16.31 -3.96
N VAL A 153 16.15 15.96 -5.24
CA VAL A 153 14.96 16.11 -6.11
C VAL A 153 13.81 15.27 -5.56
N LEU A 154 14.05 14.00 -5.21
CA LEU A 154 13.03 13.13 -4.62
C LEU A 154 12.50 13.66 -3.29
N LYS A 155 13.38 14.19 -2.43
CA LYS A 155 12.97 14.80 -1.17
C LYS A 155 12.06 16.01 -1.39
N SER A 156 12.33 16.82 -2.41
CA SER A 156 11.50 17.99 -2.75
C SER A 156 10.14 17.58 -3.31
N LEU A 157 10.12 16.63 -4.25
CA LEU A 157 8.90 16.14 -4.90
C LEU A 157 7.90 15.50 -3.91
N PHE A 158 8.42 14.74 -2.94
CA PHE A 158 7.62 14.01 -1.93
C PHE A 158 7.64 14.65 -0.54
N ALA A 159 8.16 15.87 -0.41
CA ALA A 159 8.02 16.65 0.83
C ALA A 159 6.54 16.99 1.09
N PRO A 160 6.13 17.25 2.33
CA PRO A 160 4.79 17.75 2.63
C PRO A 160 4.50 19.02 1.81
N GLY A 161 3.50 18.97 0.92
CA GLY A 161 3.16 20.04 -0.02
C GLY A 161 3.96 20.05 -1.34
N GLY A 162 4.80 19.04 -1.58
CA GLY A 162 5.55 18.87 -2.83
C GLY A 162 4.67 18.52 -4.03
N ALA A 163 5.21 18.68 -5.23
CA ALA A 163 4.44 18.51 -6.48
C ALA A 163 3.87 17.09 -6.68
N LEU A 164 4.44 16.07 -6.02
CA LEU A 164 3.97 14.69 -6.04
C LEU A 164 3.44 14.21 -4.67
N ASP A 165 3.29 15.11 -3.70
CA ASP A 165 2.70 14.79 -2.41
C ASP A 165 1.20 14.47 -2.57
N GLY A 166 0.78 13.33 -2.02
CA GLY A 166 -0.60 12.83 -2.18
C GLY A 166 -1.01 12.41 -3.60
N LYS A 167 -0.15 12.59 -4.62
CA LYS A 167 -0.46 12.18 -6.00
C LYS A 167 -0.22 10.69 -6.23
N PRO A 168 -0.93 10.07 -7.18
CA PRO A 168 -0.78 8.66 -7.48
C PRO A 168 0.50 8.37 -8.30
N ALA A 169 1.68 8.53 -7.68
CA ALA A 169 2.98 8.31 -8.31
C ALA A 169 3.84 7.32 -7.50
N ASP A 170 4.28 6.23 -8.14
CA ASP A 170 5.16 5.26 -7.49
C ASP A 170 6.56 5.86 -7.31
N ARG A 171 7.02 5.91 -6.05
CA ARG A 171 8.35 6.46 -5.70
C ARG A 171 9.47 5.79 -6.47
N LYS A 172 9.36 4.48 -6.77
CA LYS A 172 10.40 3.75 -7.50
C LYS A 172 10.48 4.20 -8.97
N GLU A 173 9.34 4.42 -9.61
CA GLU A 173 9.27 4.90 -11.00
C GLU A 173 9.79 6.33 -11.10
N VAL A 174 9.34 7.21 -10.20
CA VAL A 174 9.82 8.60 -10.13
C VAL A 174 11.34 8.65 -9.92
N ALA A 175 11.89 7.82 -9.03
CA ALA A 175 13.34 7.74 -8.83
C ALA A 175 14.10 7.31 -10.09
N GLY A 176 13.54 6.38 -10.87
CA GLY A 176 14.09 5.97 -12.16
C GLY A 176 14.09 7.11 -13.19
N LEU A 177 13.00 7.87 -13.27
CA LEU A 177 12.88 9.02 -14.17
C LEU A 177 13.80 10.18 -13.77
N VAL A 178 13.86 10.51 -12.47
CA VAL A 178 14.80 11.53 -11.96
C VAL A 178 16.24 11.14 -12.26
N LYS A 179 16.63 9.86 -12.04
CA LYS A 179 17.99 9.41 -12.35
C LYS A 179 18.32 9.59 -13.84
N LYS A 180 17.39 9.26 -14.74
CA LYS A 180 17.56 9.51 -16.18
C LYS A 180 17.70 11.01 -16.47
N ALA A 181 16.83 11.84 -15.90
CA ALA A 181 16.83 13.29 -16.14
C ALA A 181 18.05 14.03 -15.55
N VAL A 182 18.65 13.52 -14.48
CA VAL A 182 19.86 14.10 -13.84
C VAL A 182 21.16 13.61 -14.51
N SER A 183 21.14 12.42 -15.13
CA SER A 183 22.29 11.87 -15.87
C SER A 183 22.34 12.28 -17.34
N ALA A 184 21.23 12.81 -17.88
CA ALA A 184 21.16 13.47 -19.17
C ALA A 184 21.71 14.90 -19.09
#